data_AF-A0A943YQL9-F1
#
_entry.id   AF-A0A943YQL9-F1
#
_cell.length_a   1.000
_cell.length_b   1.000
_cell.length_c   1.000
_cell.angle_alpha   90.00
_cell.angle_beta   90.00
_cell.angle_gamma   90.00
#
_symmetry.space_group_name_H-M   'P 1'
#
loop_
_entity.id
_entity.type
_entity.pdbx_description
1 polymer ?
#
loop_
_entity_poly.entity_id
_entity_poly.type
_entity_poly.pdbx_seq_one_letter_code
_entity_poly.pdbx_strand_id
1 'polypeptide(L)'
;MRKRIASARGDLTGDGAAETLILSGEQSAGSAYWQNIELTVTDGRTGRTVRVPLAHDEGYDPQLVLGSMTARDRADVLIALETGSSGAIGLYSVIAYQNGAYQTVFDSEQYARQMRYRVRYLDQYAVRAESENTGMAYFIDLAGKDSDYLAQLYDENGRLKREQEGFVDPVSLLYPADVNRDGLLELVAWQRISGLYHADALGDFIGTLAWNGRAFALTTQTVGILGYSIPGEKSF
;
A
#
# COMPACT_ATOMS: atom_id res chain seq x y z
N MET A 1 13.46 0.50 26.91
CA MET A 1 14.28 1.70 26.68
C MET A 1 14.05 2.15 25.25
N ARG A 2 13.69 3.42 25.06
CA ARG A 2 13.51 4.01 23.73
C ARG A 2 14.82 4.04 22.95
N LYS A 3 14.76 3.70 21.66
CA LYS A 3 15.89 3.69 20.72
C LYS A 3 15.52 4.52 19.50
N ARG A 4 16.54 5.11 18.87
CA ARG A 4 16.39 5.70 17.53
C ARG A 4 16.28 4.57 16.50
N ILE A 5 15.27 4.64 15.66
CA ILE A 5 15.01 3.70 14.56
C ILE A 5 15.63 4.24 13.28
N ALA A 6 15.25 5.49 12.92
CA ALA A 6 15.73 6.16 11.72
C ALA A 6 15.92 7.65 11.98
N SER A 7 16.67 8.32 11.11
CA SER A 7 16.80 9.77 11.09
C SER A 7 16.95 10.27 9.67
N ALA A 8 16.37 11.42 9.38
CA ALA A 8 16.50 12.09 8.10
C ALA A 8 16.62 13.60 8.28
N ARG A 9 16.98 14.29 7.20
CA ARG A 9 17.07 15.75 7.15
C ARG A 9 16.51 16.23 5.82
N GLY A 10 15.58 17.18 5.85
CA GLY A 10 14.94 17.74 4.65
C GLY A 10 14.11 18.97 4.99
N ASP A 11 13.91 19.85 4.01
CA ASP A 11 13.06 21.04 4.15
C ASP A 11 11.59 20.62 4.03
N LEU A 12 10.90 20.52 5.17
CA LEU A 12 9.50 20.14 5.25
C LEU A 12 8.57 21.35 5.20
N THR A 13 9.07 22.56 5.47
CA THR A 13 8.26 23.78 5.56
C THR A 13 8.32 24.62 4.29
N GLY A 14 9.32 24.39 3.44
CA GLY A 14 9.59 25.16 2.21
C GLY A 14 10.31 26.48 2.46
N ASP A 15 10.92 26.67 3.63
CA ASP A 15 11.57 27.93 4.01
C ASP A 15 13.09 27.97 3.71
N GLY A 16 13.62 26.87 3.15
CA GLY A 16 15.01 26.66 2.80
C GLY A 16 15.89 26.12 3.95
N ALA A 17 15.37 26.00 5.18
CA ALA A 17 16.12 25.54 6.34
C ALA A 17 15.68 24.12 6.75
N ALA A 18 16.42 23.11 6.28
CA ALA A 18 16.06 21.71 6.53
C ALA A 18 15.89 21.32 8.02
N GLU A 19 14.74 20.72 8.31
CA GLU A 19 14.40 20.05 9.58
C GLU A 19 15.23 18.79 9.81
N THR A 20 15.45 18.44 11.08
CA THR A 20 15.96 17.13 11.48
C THR A 20 14.83 16.26 12.01
N LEU A 21 14.67 15.08 11.43
CA LEU A 21 13.65 14.11 11.80
C LEU A 21 14.28 12.93 12.54
N ILE A 22 13.64 12.48 13.61
CA ILE A 22 14.05 11.28 14.36
C ILE A 22 12.81 10.42 14.58
N LEU A 23 12.82 9.24 13.97
CA LEU A 23 11.88 8.17 14.28
C LEU A 23 12.48 7.33 15.41
N SER A 24 11.72 7.12 16.48
CA SER A 24 12.17 6.40 17.66
C SER A 24 11.06 5.50 18.20
N GLY A 25 11.41 4.46 18.94
CA GLY A 25 10.44 3.54 19.52
C GLY A 25 11.07 2.60 20.53
N GLU A 26 10.31 1.63 20.99
CA GLU A 26 10.70 0.68 22.02
C GLU A 26 10.57 -0.75 21.51
N GLN A 27 11.49 -1.62 21.92
CA GLN A 27 11.40 -3.06 21.66
C GLN A 27 11.64 -3.81 22.97
N SER A 28 10.87 -4.89 23.15
CA SER A 28 11.16 -5.89 24.18
C SER A 28 12.37 -6.74 23.78
N ALA A 29 13.09 -7.27 24.77
CA ALA A 29 14.25 -8.12 24.51
C ALA A 29 13.85 -9.34 23.66
N GLY A 30 14.56 -9.56 22.55
CA GLY A 30 14.29 -10.67 21.62
C GLY A 30 13.12 -10.45 20.65
N SER A 31 12.47 -9.29 20.66
CA SER A 31 11.39 -8.96 19.71
C SER A 31 11.87 -7.99 18.62
N ALA A 32 11.46 -8.26 17.38
CA ALA A 32 11.60 -7.32 16.27
C ALA A 32 10.47 -6.27 16.23
N TYR A 33 9.39 -6.50 16.98
CA TYR A 33 8.23 -5.61 17.04
C TYR A 33 8.55 -4.32 17.78
N TRP A 34 8.25 -3.19 17.15
CA TRP A 34 8.40 -1.87 17.72
C TRP A 34 7.07 -1.37 18.28
N GLN A 35 7.15 -0.70 19.43
CA GLN A 35 6.00 -0.07 20.10
C GLN A 35 6.35 1.37 20.48
N ASN A 36 5.32 2.17 20.79
CA ASN A 36 5.47 3.57 21.18
C ASN A 36 6.29 4.37 20.15
N ILE A 37 6.11 4.08 18.86
CA ILE A 37 6.83 4.72 17.77
C ILE A 37 6.44 6.20 17.73
N GLU A 38 7.43 7.08 17.71
CA GLU A 38 7.26 8.53 17.73
C GLU A 38 8.17 9.16 16.69
N LEU A 39 7.61 10.12 15.94
CA LEU A 39 8.36 11.02 15.10
C LEU A 39 8.56 12.36 15.83
N THR A 40 9.81 12.76 15.99
CA THR A 40 10.17 14.13 16.40
C THR A 40 10.77 14.88 15.23
N VAL A 41 10.41 16.15 15.13
CA VAL A 41 10.90 17.06 14.09
C VAL A 41 11.48 18.30 14.76
N THR A 42 12.75 18.58 14.48
CA THR A 42 13.44 19.79 14.95
C THR A 42 13.60 20.75 13.79
N ASP A 43 12.96 21.91 13.92
CA ASP A 43 12.97 23.00 12.96
C ASP A 43 14.39 23.52 12.71
N GLY A 44 14.77 23.62 11.42
CA GLY A 44 16.13 23.95 11.02
C GLY A 44 16.57 25.37 11.36
N ARG A 45 15.61 26.28 11.56
CA ARG A 45 15.85 27.72 11.72
C ARG A 45 15.77 28.17 13.18
N THR A 46 14.81 27.63 13.91
CA THR A 46 14.48 28.00 15.29
C THR A 46 15.03 27.00 16.31
N GLY A 47 15.40 25.79 15.87
CA GLY A 47 15.84 24.70 16.75
C GLY A 47 14.74 24.15 17.65
N ARG A 48 13.47 24.52 17.42
CA ARG A 48 12.33 24.02 18.19
C ARG A 48 12.01 22.60 17.75
N THR A 49 11.85 21.70 18.72
CA THR A 49 11.43 20.32 18.50
C THR A 49 9.95 20.14 18.80
N VAL A 50 9.24 19.50 17.88
CA VAL A 50 7.85 19.08 18.06
C VAL A 50 7.74 17.56 17.91
N ARG A 51 6.72 16.99 18.55
CA ARG A 51 6.28 15.60 18.31
C ARG A 51 5.16 15.61 17.30
N VAL A 52 5.25 14.75 16.30
CA VAL A 52 4.22 14.61 15.29
C VAL A 52 3.40 13.36 15.61
N PRO A 53 2.07 13.49 15.78
CA PRO A 53 1.20 12.33 15.95
C PRO A 53 1.28 11.41 14.73
N LEU A 54 1.49 10.11 14.96
CA LEU A 54 1.43 9.08 13.93
C LEU A 54 0.04 8.42 13.94
N ALA A 55 -0.42 7.97 12.77
CA ALA A 55 -1.64 7.18 12.69
C ALA A 55 -1.46 5.78 13.32
N HIS A 56 -0.23 5.27 13.23
CA HIS A 56 0.19 3.96 13.74
C HIS A 56 1.49 4.13 14.53
N ASP A 57 1.53 3.65 15.75
CA ASP A 57 2.68 3.78 16.66
C ASP A 57 3.29 2.43 17.08
N GLU A 58 2.92 1.36 16.40
CA GLU A 58 3.51 0.03 16.59
C GLU A 58 3.50 -0.79 15.29
N GLY A 59 4.48 -1.69 15.16
CA GLY A 59 4.65 -2.49 13.95
C GLY A 59 6.06 -3.07 13.78
N TYR A 60 6.26 -3.79 12.70
CA TYR A 60 7.56 -4.29 12.25
C TYR A 60 8.17 -3.37 11.20
N ASP A 61 9.49 -3.50 11.03
CA ASP A 61 10.33 -2.76 10.06
C ASP A 61 9.94 -1.30 9.82
N PRO A 62 10.06 -0.41 10.83
CA PRO A 62 9.69 0.99 10.68
C PRO A 62 10.65 1.73 9.76
N GLN A 63 10.11 2.36 8.74
CA GLN A 63 10.86 3.14 7.76
C GLN A 63 10.39 4.59 7.74
N LEU A 64 11.33 5.49 7.42
CA LEU A 64 11.10 6.90 7.20
C LEU A 64 11.69 7.28 5.84
N VAL A 65 10.84 7.74 4.94
CA VAL A 65 11.22 8.17 3.59
C VAL A 65 10.80 9.62 3.39
N LEU A 66 11.69 10.44 2.84
CA LEU A 66 11.39 11.81 2.46
C LEU A 66 11.12 11.90 0.96
N GLY A 67 10.17 12.73 0.57
CA GLY A 67 9.93 13.04 -0.84
C GLY A 67 8.85 14.09 -1.04
N SER A 68 8.91 14.84 -2.12
CA SER A 68 7.93 15.87 -2.46
C SER A 68 6.64 15.23 -2.96
N MET A 69 5.60 15.13 -2.13
CA MET A 69 4.34 14.46 -2.48
C MET A 69 3.16 15.45 -2.58
N THR A 70 3.17 16.51 -1.76
CA THR A 70 2.11 17.52 -1.68
C THR A 70 2.50 18.87 -2.28
N ALA A 71 3.79 19.15 -2.41
CA ALA A 71 4.34 20.35 -3.04
C ALA A 71 5.79 20.13 -3.52
N ARG A 72 6.22 20.84 -4.58
CA ARG A 72 7.52 20.64 -5.24
C ARG A 72 8.69 21.32 -4.54
N ASP A 73 8.40 22.30 -3.70
CA ASP A 73 9.37 23.15 -3.01
C ASP A 73 9.69 22.67 -1.60
N ARG A 74 9.07 21.58 -1.15
CA ARG A 74 9.29 20.97 0.16
C ARG A 74 9.14 19.45 0.10
N ALA A 75 9.68 18.78 1.09
CA ALA A 75 9.52 17.34 1.29
C ALA A 75 8.38 17.04 2.26
N ASP A 76 7.72 15.92 2.03
CA ASP A 76 6.80 15.27 2.96
C ASP A 76 7.46 13.99 3.49
N VAL A 77 6.86 13.41 4.53
CA VAL A 77 7.38 12.22 5.21
C VAL A 77 6.44 11.06 4.98
N LEU A 78 6.92 9.99 4.35
CA LEU A 78 6.26 8.69 4.35
C LEU A 78 6.82 7.86 5.50
N ILE A 79 5.95 7.46 6.42
CA ILE A 79 6.23 6.45 7.44
C ILE A 79 5.62 5.14 6.96
N ALA A 80 6.41 4.06 6.99
CA ALA A 80 5.96 2.71 6.67
C ALA A 80 6.25 1.78 7.86
N LEU A 81 5.31 0.88 8.13
CA LEU A 81 5.39 -0.20 9.11
C LEU A 81 4.79 -1.45 8.49
N GLU A 82 5.13 -2.61 9.02
CA GLU A 82 4.48 -3.87 8.69
C GLU A 82 3.67 -4.39 9.87
N THR A 83 2.51 -4.98 9.61
CA THR A 83 1.69 -5.63 10.64
C THR A 83 2.28 -6.96 11.11
N GLY A 84 3.15 -7.59 10.30
CA GLY A 84 3.63 -8.96 10.52
C GLY A 84 2.57 -10.04 10.27
N SER A 85 1.41 -9.68 9.71
CA SER A 85 0.36 -10.63 9.32
C SER A 85 0.77 -11.46 8.08
N SER A 86 0.16 -12.63 7.91
CA SER A 86 0.44 -13.53 6.77
C SER A 86 0.07 -12.94 5.41
N GLY A 87 -0.77 -11.91 5.38
CA GLY A 87 -1.11 -11.16 4.16
C GLY A 87 -0.05 -10.13 3.75
N ALA A 88 1.05 -10.00 4.50
CA ALA A 88 2.07 -8.97 4.31
C ALA A 88 1.47 -7.55 4.25
N ILE A 89 0.56 -7.25 5.19
CA ILE A 89 -0.13 -5.95 5.24
C ILE A 89 0.83 -4.88 5.76
N GLY A 90 0.96 -3.79 5.00
CA GLY A 90 1.72 -2.60 5.35
C GLY A 90 0.82 -1.46 5.86
N LEU A 91 1.33 -0.74 6.85
CA LEU A 91 0.73 0.48 7.40
C LEU A 91 1.55 1.67 6.91
N TYR A 92 0.93 2.55 6.14
CA TYR A 92 1.60 3.69 5.51
C TYR A 92 0.91 4.97 5.89
N SER A 93 1.69 5.99 6.22
CA SER A 93 1.17 7.33 6.50
C SER A 93 2.03 8.39 5.84
N VAL A 94 1.40 9.36 5.18
CA VAL A 94 2.09 10.56 4.70
C VAL A 94 1.81 11.70 5.65
N ILE A 95 2.88 12.33 6.11
CA ILE A 95 2.86 13.51 6.98
C ILE A 95 3.38 14.68 6.16
N ALA A 96 2.59 15.75 6.11
CA ALA A 96 2.92 16.98 5.39
C ALA A 96 2.83 18.19 6.33
N TYR A 97 3.64 19.22 6.09
CA TYR A 97 3.47 20.52 6.75
C TYR A 97 2.41 21.33 5.99
N GLN A 98 1.25 21.52 6.62
CA GLN A 98 0.10 22.18 6.01
C GLN A 98 -0.51 23.16 7.02
N ASN A 99 -0.81 24.38 6.56
CA ASN A 99 -1.46 25.41 7.38
C ASN A 99 -0.76 25.67 8.73
N GLY A 100 0.57 25.65 8.75
CA GLY A 100 1.38 25.94 9.94
C GLY A 100 1.59 24.76 10.91
N ALA A 101 1.17 23.55 10.55
CA ALA A 101 1.32 22.36 11.39
C ALA A 101 1.63 21.10 10.57
N TYR A 102 2.31 20.13 11.19
CA TYR A 102 2.46 18.78 10.63
C TYR A 102 1.15 18.01 10.76
N GLN A 103 0.69 17.42 9.67
CA GLN A 103 -0.58 16.70 9.60
C GLN A 103 -0.43 15.40 8.83
N THR A 104 -1.08 14.34 9.28
CA THR A 104 -1.28 13.12 8.48
C THR A 104 -2.27 13.42 7.37
N VAL A 105 -1.81 13.33 6.13
CA VAL A 105 -2.59 13.62 4.91
C VAL A 105 -2.93 12.36 4.11
N PHE A 106 -2.38 11.20 4.50
CA PHE A 106 -2.72 9.88 3.98
C PHE A 106 -2.55 8.82 5.07
N ASP A 107 -3.43 7.82 5.08
CA ASP A 107 -3.38 6.62 5.93
C ASP A 107 -3.86 5.42 5.09
N SER A 108 -3.02 4.39 4.96
CA SER A 108 -3.32 3.21 4.13
C SER A 108 -4.53 2.43 4.63
N GLU A 109 -4.81 2.42 5.93
CA GLU A 109 -5.99 1.73 6.44
C GLU A 109 -7.27 2.49 6.09
N GLN A 110 -7.24 3.82 6.21
CA GLN A 110 -8.37 4.66 5.79
C GLN A 110 -8.62 4.49 4.30
N TYR A 111 -7.56 4.50 3.50
CA TYR A 111 -7.64 4.23 2.07
C TYR A 111 -8.24 2.85 1.78
N ALA A 112 -7.74 1.78 2.42
CA ALA A 112 -8.26 0.43 2.23
C ALA A 112 -9.74 0.29 2.62
N ARG A 113 -10.21 1.03 3.65
CA ARG A 113 -11.63 1.08 4.03
C ARG A 113 -12.51 1.83 3.01
N GLN A 114 -11.95 2.80 2.31
CA GLN A 114 -12.66 3.60 1.29
C GLN A 114 -12.74 2.91 -0.06
N MET A 115 -11.72 2.11 -0.41
CA MET A 115 -11.68 1.35 -1.65
C MET A 115 -12.49 0.06 -1.51
N ARG A 116 -13.63 -0.01 -2.22
CA ARG A 116 -14.52 -1.16 -2.24
C ARG A 116 -14.35 -1.94 -3.53
N TYR A 117 -14.22 -3.25 -3.36
CA TYR A 117 -14.04 -4.18 -4.46
C TYR A 117 -14.99 -5.36 -4.35
N ARG A 118 -15.28 -5.96 -5.51
CA ARG A 118 -16.04 -7.21 -5.63
C ARG A 118 -15.25 -8.17 -6.48
N VAL A 119 -15.04 -9.39 -5.99
CA VAL A 119 -14.27 -10.41 -6.70
C VAL A 119 -15.15 -11.65 -6.84
N ARG A 120 -15.42 -12.05 -8.08
CA ARG A 120 -16.31 -13.16 -8.38
C ARG A 120 -15.68 -14.08 -9.39
N TYR A 121 -15.74 -15.37 -9.10
CA TYR A 121 -15.44 -16.36 -10.11
C TYR A 121 -16.58 -16.40 -11.12
N LEU A 122 -16.23 -16.64 -12.37
CA LEU A 122 -17.15 -16.83 -13.49
C LEU A 122 -16.89 -18.21 -14.10
N ASP A 123 -17.86 -18.69 -14.87
CA ASP A 123 -17.68 -19.82 -15.78
C ASP A 123 -16.50 -19.55 -16.73
N GLN A 124 -15.99 -20.64 -17.33
CA GLN A 124 -14.89 -20.64 -18.28
C GLN A 124 -13.59 -20.07 -17.69
N TYR A 125 -13.28 -20.50 -16.46
CA TYR A 125 -11.98 -20.25 -15.81
C TYR A 125 -11.62 -18.77 -15.68
N ALA A 126 -12.59 -17.89 -15.44
CA ALA A 126 -12.35 -16.46 -15.30
C ALA A 126 -12.72 -15.96 -13.91
N VAL A 127 -12.05 -14.89 -13.47
CA VAL A 127 -12.43 -14.09 -12.30
C VAL A 127 -12.70 -12.67 -12.75
N ARG A 128 -13.84 -12.13 -12.33
CA ARG A 128 -14.16 -10.71 -12.47
C ARG A 128 -13.86 -10.01 -11.15
N ALA A 129 -12.86 -9.13 -11.19
CA ALA A 129 -12.55 -8.21 -10.10
C ALA A 129 -13.08 -6.82 -10.47
N GLU A 130 -13.89 -6.22 -9.62
CA GLU A 130 -14.54 -4.92 -9.86
C GLU A 130 -14.10 -3.93 -8.80
N SER A 131 -13.80 -2.70 -9.21
CA SER A 131 -13.66 -1.58 -8.29
C SER A 131 -14.95 -0.77 -8.30
N GLU A 132 -15.66 -0.75 -7.18
CA GLU A 132 -16.90 0.01 -7.05
C GLU A 132 -16.63 1.53 -7.10
N ASN A 133 -15.43 1.96 -6.71
CA ASN A 133 -15.01 3.37 -6.73
C ASN A 133 -14.82 3.92 -8.14
N THR A 134 -14.39 3.09 -9.09
CA THR A 134 -14.14 3.50 -10.48
C THR A 134 -15.23 3.02 -11.44
N GLY A 135 -16.06 2.06 -11.03
CA GLY A 135 -17.03 1.38 -11.90
C GLY A 135 -16.38 0.43 -12.92
N MET A 136 -15.08 0.17 -12.78
CA MET A 136 -14.32 -0.66 -13.72
C MET A 136 -14.33 -2.12 -13.29
N ALA A 137 -14.40 -3.00 -14.29
CA ALA A 137 -14.28 -4.44 -14.13
C ALA A 137 -13.04 -4.95 -14.88
N TYR A 138 -12.35 -5.88 -14.26
CA TYR A 138 -11.12 -6.51 -14.75
C TYR A 138 -11.34 -8.01 -14.76
N PHE A 139 -10.93 -8.66 -15.84
CA PHE A 139 -11.10 -10.10 -16.03
C PHE A 139 -9.74 -10.77 -15.96
N ILE A 140 -9.61 -11.72 -15.04
CA ILE A 140 -8.40 -12.49 -14.78
C ILE A 140 -8.65 -13.90 -15.29
N ASP A 141 -7.80 -14.36 -16.20
CA ASP A 141 -7.82 -15.73 -16.71
C ASP A 141 -7.13 -16.68 -15.72
N LEU A 142 -7.82 -17.75 -15.35
CA LEU A 142 -7.34 -18.82 -14.48
C LEU A 142 -6.92 -20.07 -15.27
N ALA A 143 -7.06 -20.11 -16.59
CA ALA A 143 -6.76 -21.30 -17.40
C ALA A 143 -5.30 -21.79 -17.24
N GLY A 144 -4.39 -20.90 -16.82
CA GLY A 144 -2.99 -21.25 -16.51
C GLY A 144 -2.75 -21.77 -15.08
N LYS A 145 -3.75 -21.77 -14.19
CA LYS A 145 -3.64 -22.33 -12.84
C LYS A 145 -3.60 -23.86 -12.89
N ASP A 146 -3.12 -24.45 -11.79
CA ASP A 146 -3.02 -25.91 -11.62
C ASP A 146 -4.36 -26.62 -11.85
N SER A 147 -4.33 -27.79 -12.51
CA SER A 147 -5.54 -28.53 -12.87
C SER A 147 -6.33 -29.01 -11.66
N ASP A 148 -5.67 -29.38 -10.56
CA ASP A 148 -6.35 -29.83 -9.34
C ASP A 148 -7.01 -28.65 -8.63
N TYR A 149 -6.40 -27.46 -8.70
CA TYR A 149 -7.04 -26.22 -8.26
C TYR A 149 -8.30 -25.92 -9.08
N LEU A 150 -8.21 -25.96 -10.42
CA LEU A 150 -9.35 -25.70 -11.29
C LEU A 150 -10.46 -26.75 -11.12
N ALA A 151 -10.10 -28.03 -10.95
CA ALA A 151 -11.05 -29.11 -10.72
C ALA A 151 -11.82 -28.98 -9.40
N GLN A 152 -11.32 -28.24 -8.41
CA GLN A 152 -12.10 -27.94 -7.19
C GLN A 152 -13.25 -26.97 -7.46
N LEU A 153 -13.09 -26.08 -8.45
CA LEU A 153 -14.00 -24.96 -8.72
C LEU A 153 -14.96 -25.24 -9.89
N TYR A 154 -14.47 -25.94 -10.91
CA TYR A 154 -15.15 -26.11 -12.18
C TYR A 154 -15.50 -27.57 -12.47
N ASP A 155 -16.59 -27.78 -13.21
CA ASP A 155 -16.91 -29.06 -13.84
C ASP A 155 -16.12 -29.25 -15.15
N GLU A 156 -16.34 -30.40 -15.81
CA GLU A 156 -15.67 -30.77 -17.07
C GLU A 156 -15.99 -29.84 -18.26
N ASN A 157 -17.06 -29.05 -18.16
CA ASN A 157 -17.47 -28.07 -19.17
C ASN A 157 -16.97 -26.65 -18.83
N GLY A 158 -16.16 -26.51 -17.77
CA GLY A 158 -15.68 -25.22 -17.29
C GLY A 158 -16.76 -24.39 -16.58
N ARG A 159 -17.86 -25.00 -16.12
CA ARG A 159 -18.89 -24.28 -15.33
C ARG A 159 -18.56 -24.34 -13.85
N LEU A 160 -18.83 -23.26 -13.13
CA LEU A 160 -18.67 -23.25 -11.69
C LEU A 160 -19.60 -24.26 -11.04
N LYS A 161 -19.02 -25.10 -10.16
CA LYS A 161 -19.79 -26.07 -9.37
C LYS A 161 -20.73 -25.41 -8.37
N ARG A 162 -20.38 -24.20 -7.93
CA ARG A 162 -21.16 -23.33 -7.05
C ARG A 162 -20.66 -21.89 -7.18
N GLU A 163 -21.48 -20.93 -6.78
CA GLU A 163 -21.04 -19.53 -6.66
C GLU A 163 -19.81 -19.45 -5.75
N GLN A 164 -18.81 -18.70 -6.21
CA GLN A 164 -17.56 -18.50 -5.50
C GLN A 164 -17.15 -17.04 -5.61
N GLU A 165 -16.79 -16.47 -4.47
CA GLU A 165 -16.27 -15.12 -4.35
C GLU A 165 -14.81 -15.16 -3.86
N GLY A 166 -14.06 -14.14 -4.24
CA GLY A 166 -12.76 -13.82 -3.65
C GLY A 166 -12.89 -12.55 -2.81
N PHE A 167 -11.76 -11.97 -2.45
CA PHE A 167 -11.71 -10.73 -1.69
C PHE A 167 -10.45 -9.93 -2.05
N VAL A 168 -10.40 -8.69 -1.57
CA VAL A 168 -9.23 -7.82 -1.74
C VAL A 168 -8.65 -7.52 -0.37
N ASP A 169 -7.35 -7.78 -0.23
CA ASP A 169 -6.62 -7.52 1.00
C ASP A 169 -6.35 -6.01 1.18
N PRO A 170 -6.06 -5.57 2.41
CA PRO A 170 -5.50 -4.25 2.64
C PRO A 170 -4.20 -4.00 1.86
N VAL A 171 -3.70 -2.77 1.92
CA VAL A 171 -2.48 -2.39 1.20
C VAL A 171 -1.30 -3.26 1.65
N SER A 172 -0.73 -4.02 0.72
CA SER A 172 0.43 -4.89 0.98
C SER A 172 1.75 -4.17 0.66
N LEU A 173 1.73 -3.27 -0.31
CA LEU A 173 2.87 -2.45 -0.69
C LEU A 173 2.39 -1.05 -1.06
N LEU A 174 3.12 -0.03 -0.60
CA LEU A 174 2.97 1.33 -1.07
C LEU A 174 4.35 1.90 -1.40
N TYR A 175 4.48 2.47 -2.59
CA TYR A 175 5.73 3.04 -3.07
C TYR A 175 5.50 4.46 -3.60
N PRO A 176 6.26 5.47 -3.12
CA PRO A 176 6.21 6.80 -3.68
C PRO A 176 7.03 6.87 -4.99
N ALA A 177 6.43 7.33 -6.08
CA ALA A 177 7.09 7.46 -7.38
C ALA A 177 6.55 8.66 -8.17
N ASP A 178 7.41 9.35 -8.92
CA ASP A 178 7.00 10.38 -9.89
C ASP A 178 6.60 9.69 -11.20
N VAL A 179 5.35 9.19 -11.23
CA VAL A 179 4.82 8.38 -12.33
C VAL A 179 4.60 9.24 -13.57
N ASN A 180 4.12 10.47 -13.38
CA ASN A 180 3.78 11.38 -14.45
C ASN A 180 4.94 12.31 -14.88
N ARG A 181 6.07 12.30 -14.15
CA ARG A 181 7.28 13.11 -14.37
C ARG A 181 7.07 14.60 -14.17
N ASP A 182 6.17 14.99 -13.26
CA ASP A 182 5.90 16.39 -12.94
C ASP A 182 6.71 16.90 -11.73
N GLY A 183 7.49 16.03 -11.08
CA GLY A 183 8.30 16.37 -9.92
C GLY A 183 7.58 16.23 -8.58
N LEU A 184 6.33 15.78 -8.57
CA LEU A 184 5.63 15.30 -7.37
C LEU A 184 5.57 13.77 -7.39
N LEU A 185 5.76 13.16 -6.22
CA LEU A 185 5.63 11.72 -6.04
C LEU A 185 4.15 11.37 -5.80
N GLU A 186 3.60 10.52 -6.65
CA GLU A 186 2.36 9.80 -6.37
C GLU A 186 2.61 8.62 -5.41
N LEU A 187 1.55 8.20 -4.72
CA LEU A 187 1.56 6.97 -3.95
C LEU A 187 1.00 5.85 -4.82
N VAL A 188 1.84 4.89 -5.18
CA VAL A 188 1.41 3.68 -5.89
C VAL A 188 1.13 2.61 -4.84
N ALA A 189 -0.11 2.14 -4.75
CA ALA A 189 -0.58 1.21 -3.72
C ALA A 189 -1.04 -0.11 -4.35
N TRP A 190 -0.55 -1.22 -3.81
CA TRP A 190 -0.93 -2.57 -4.19
C TRP A 190 -1.88 -3.17 -3.15
N GLN A 191 -3.01 -3.69 -3.62
CA GLN A 191 -3.97 -4.44 -2.83
C GLN A 191 -4.23 -5.79 -3.50
N ARG A 192 -3.93 -6.88 -2.79
CA ARG A 192 -4.00 -8.21 -3.37
C ARG A 192 -5.43 -8.63 -3.64
N ILE A 193 -5.67 -9.15 -4.84
CA ILE A 193 -6.88 -9.88 -5.20
C ILE A 193 -6.64 -11.33 -4.80
N SER A 194 -7.31 -11.76 -3.75
CA SER A 194 -7.20 -13.09 -3.16
C SER A 194 -8.41 -13.95 -3.52
N GLY A 195 -8.14 -15.21 -3.83
CA GLY A 195 -9.13 -16.20 -4.20
C GLY A 195 -9.75 -16.89 -2.98
N LEU A 196 -9.49 -18.20 -2.85
CA LEU A 196 -10.12 -19.03 -1.81
C LEU A 196 -9.59 -18.75 -0.40
N TYR A 197 -8.39 -18.18 -0.29
CA TYR A 197 -7.71 -17.80 0.95
C TYR A 197 -6.62 -16.76 0.65
N HIS A 198 -6.09 -16.07 1.67
CA HIS A 198 -5.16 -14.94 1.49
C HIS A 198 -3.88 -15.26 0.70
N ALA A 199 -3.44 -16.52 0.71
CA ALA A 199 -2.28 -16.98 -0.04
C ALA A 199 -2.60 -17.41 -1.49
N ASP A 200 -3.88 -17.54 -1.86
CA ASP A 200 -4.32 -17.78 -3.24
C ASP A 200 -4.36 -16.45 -4.00
N ALA A 201 -3.18 -15.95 -4.36
CA ALA A 201 -3.05 -14.73 -5.15
C ALA A 201 -3.60 -14.94 -6.57
N LEU A 202 -4.53 -14.08 -6.97
CA LEU A 202 -5.08 -14.01 -8.33
C LEU A 202 -4.48 -12.83 -9.13
N GLY A 203 -4.08 -11.78 -8.42
CA GLY A 203 -3.48 -10.57 -8.95
C GLY A 203 -3.44 -9.48 -7.89
N ASP A 204 -3.18 -8.25 -8.30
CA ASP A 204 -3.18 -7.08 -7.42
C ASP A 204 -3.88 -5.91 -8.11
N PHE A 205 -4.77 -5.23 -7.39
CA PHE A 205 -5.18 -3.88 -7.75
C PHE A 205 -4.00 -2.95 -7.49
N ILE A 206 -3.58 -2.20 -8.51
CA ILE A 206 -2.49 -1.23 -8.44
C ILE A 206 -3.10 0.14 -8.66
N GLY A 207 -3.25 0.91 -7.59
CA GLY A 207 -3.79 2.27 -7.61
C GLY A 207 -2.67 3.30 -7.57
N THR A 208 -2.71 4.29 -8.46
CA THR A 208 -1.84 5.48 -8.38
C THR A 208 -2.65 6.61 -7.77
N LEU A 209 -2.16 7.16 -6.66
CA LEU A 209 -2.81 8.25 -5.92
C LEU A 209 -1.97 9.52 -6.04
N ALA A 210 -2.55 10.58 -6.59
CA ALA A 210 -1.89 11.89 -6.68
C ALA A 210 -2.52 12.89 -5.71
N TRP A 211 -1.71 13.80 -5.19
CA TRP A 211 -2.20 14.90 -4.36
C TRP A 211 -3.00 15.89 -5.22
N ASN A 212 -4.27 16.11 -4.87
CA ASN A 212 -5.15 17.03 -5.61
C ASN A 212 -5.26 18.43 -4.97
N GLY A 213 -4.38 18.76 -4.03
CA GLY A 213 -4.44 19.98 -3.22
C GLY A 213 -5.18 19.80 -1.88
N ARG A 214 -5.90 18.69 -1.68
CA ARG A 214 -6.65 18.40 -0.45
C ARG A 214 -6.42 17.00 0.10
N ALA A 215 -6.35 16.00 -0.77
CA ALA A 215 -6.13 14.60 -0.42
C ALA A 215 -5.42 13.89 -1.56
N PHE A 216 -4.82 12.74 -1.24
CA PHE A 216 -4.40 11.78 -2.26
C PHE A 216 -5.64 11.15 -2.88
N ALA A 217 -5.82 11.34 -4.19
CA ALA A 217 -6.95 10.83 -4.93
C ALA A 217 -6.48 9.86 -6.02
N LEU A 218 -7.25 8.80 -6.24
CA LEU A 218 -6.99 7.81 -7.28
C LEU A 218 -7.05 8.46 -8.66
N THR A 219 -5.94 8.45 -9.39
CA THR A 219 -5.84 8.97 -10.76
C THR A 219 -5.92 7.85 -11.78
N THR A 220 -5.26 6.73 -11.50
CA THR A 220 -5.29 5.53 -12.33
C THR A 220 -5.36 4.28 -11.48
N GLN A 221 -5.96 3.23 -12.04
CA GLN A 221 -5.99 1.91 -11.44
C GLN A 221 -5.79 0.88 -12.54
N THR A 222 -4.94 -0.10 -12.27
CA THR A 222 -4.74 -1.27 -13.13
C THR A 222 -4.82 -2.54 -12.28
N VAL A 223 -4.87 -3.69 -12.95
CA VAL A 223 -4.71 -5.00 -12.31
C VAL A 223 -3.44 -5.65 -12.84
N GLY A 224 -2.52 -5.97 -11.93
CA GLY A 224 -1.35 -6.79 -12.22
C GLY A 224 -1.68 -8.26 -11.99
N ILE A 225 -1.26 -9.14 -12.91
CA ILE A 225 -1.42 -10.59 -12.80
C ILE A 225 -0.08 -11.28 -13.01
N LEU A 226 0.13 -12.40 -12.30
CA LEU A 226 1.31 -13.24 -12.51
C LEU A 226 1.18 -14.02 -13.82
N GLY A 227 2.31 -14.22 -14.50
CA GLY A 227 2.38 -15.16 -15.62
C GLY A 227 2.34 -16.61 -15.14
N TYR A 228 1.76 -17.48 -15.96
CA TYR A 228 1.79 -18.93 -15.75
C TYR A 228 2.75 -19.58 -16.75
N SER A 229 3.41 -20.66 -16.34
CA SER A 229 4.21 -21.48 -17.26
C SER A 229 3.29 -22.04 -18.34
N ILE A 230 3.63 -21.82 -19.61
CA ILE A 230 2.96 -22.50 -20.73
C ILE A 230 3.29 -23.99 -20.58
N PRO A 231 2.29 -24.88 -20.39
CA PRO A 231 2.56 -26.30 -20.41
C PRO A 231 3.19 -26.64 -21.76
N GLY A 232 4.37 -27.27 -21.76
CA GLY A 232 4.98 -27.75 -23.00
C GLY A 232 3.95 -28.60 -23.76
N GLU A 233 3.86 -28.41 -25.09
CA GLU A 233 2.98 -29.20 -25.95
C GLU A 233 3.11 -30.67 -25.54
N LYS A 234 2.05 -31.25 -24.96
CA LYS A 234 1.99 -32.69 -24.76
C LYS A 234 2.03 -33.28 -26.16
N SER A 235 3.19 -33.81 -26.55
CA SER A 235 3.31 -34.64 -27.74
C SER A 235 2.42 -35.87 -27.49
N PHE A 236 1.29 -35.92 -28.18
CA PHE A 236 0.45 -37.12 -28.29
C PHE A 236 1.13 -38.15 -29.20
#